data_AF-A0A379WCV6-F1
#
_entry.id   AF-A0A379WCV6-F1
#
_cell.length_a   1.000
_cell.length_b   1.000
_cell.length_c   1.000
_cell.angle_alpha   90.00
_cell.angle_beta   90.00
_cell.angle_gamma   90.00
#
_symmetry.space_group_name_H-M   'P 1'
#
loop_
_entity.id
_entity.type
_entity.pdbx_description
1 polymer ?
#
loop_
_entity_poly.entity_id
_entity_poly.type
_entity_poly.pdbx_seq_one_letter_code
_entity_poly.pdbx_strand_id
1 'polypeptide(L)'
;MWMAYQLLRVLSSSGKKVFKILYLAIRDNKDTDTILMSFDIVDQDIVKISRTTYFKGMKELADKKFIAETMIQNYYFINPDYMLMVIV
;
A
#
# COMPACT_ATOMS: atom_id res chain seq x y z
N MET A 1 -18.29 -4.02 -0.93
CA MET A 1 -18.36 -2.91 0.07
C MET A 1 -18.03 -3.33 1.52
N TRP A 2 -18.73 -4.27 2.18
CA TRP A 2 -18.51 -4.56 3.62
C TRP A 2 -17.17 -5.21 3.99
N MET A 3 -16.57 -6.01 3.10
CA MET A 3 -15.28 -6.66 3.38
C MET A 3 -14.07 -5.72 3.30
N ALA A 4 -14.09 -4.73 2.41
CA ALA A 4 -13.03 -3.71 2.27
C ALA A 4 -12.84 -2.92 3.56
N TYR A 5 -13.96 -2.54 4.19
CA TYR A 5 -13.97 -1.76 5.42
C TYR A 5 -13.36 -2.54 6.60
N GLN A 6 -13.63 -3.85 6.71
CA GLN A 6 -13.06 -4.69 7.78
C GLN A 6 -11.53 -4.84 7.61
N LEU A 7 -11.04 -4.90 6.37
CA LEU A 7 -9.61 -4.97 6.08
C LEU A 7 -8.84 -3.72 6.47
N LEU A 8 -9.43 -2.53 6.31
CA LEU A 8 -8.84 -1.29 6.81
C LEU A 8 -8.87 -1.20 8.34
N ARG A 9 -9.86 -1.81 9.02
CA ARG A 9 -9.96 -1.77 10.49
C ARG A 9 -8.83 -2.54 11.17
N VAL A 10 -8.35 -3.61 10.55
CA VAL A 10 -7.26 -4.41 11.11
C VAL A 10 -5.89 -3.74 10.95
N LEU A 11 -5.75 -2.74 10.08
CA LEU A 11 -4.49 -2.02 9.88
C LEU A 11 -4.19 -1.04 11.02
N SER A 12 -2.92 -0.98 11.44
CA SER A 12 -2.43 0.06 12.33
C SER A 12 -2.55 1.45 11.69
N SER A 13 -2.36 2.50 12.49
CA SER A 13 -2.28 3.87 11.95
C SER A 13 -1.16 4.03 10.91
N SER A 14 -0.04 3.31 11.08
CA SER A 14 1.07 3.29 10.14
C SER A 14 0.67 2.57 8.85
N GLY A 15 0.06 1.38 8.98
CA GLY A 15 -0.43 0.58 7.85
C GLY A 15 -1.46 1.33 7.01
N LYS A 16 -2.41 2.04 7.64
CA LYS A 16 -3.41 2.86 6.92
C LYS A 16 -2.77 3.97 6.09
N LYS A 17 -1.72 4.63 6.60
CA LYS A 17 -1.02 5.68 5.84
C LYS A 17 -0.30 5.09 4.63
N VAL A 18 0.39 3.96 4.80
CA VAL A 18 1.09 3.29 3.69
C VAL A 18 0.10 2.69 2.69
N PHE A 19 -1.04 2.18 3.15
CA PHE A 19 -2.13 1.75 2.28
C PHE A 19 -2.67 2.89 1.41
N LYS A 20 -2.80 4.10 1.97
CA LYS A 20 -3.16 5.30 1.18
C LYS A 20 -2.11 5.61 0.10
N ILE A 21 -0.82 5.49 0.43
CA ILE A 21 0.27 5.66 -0.55
C ILE A 21 0.17 4.62 -1.67
N LEU A 22 -0.01 3.35 -1.31
CA LEU A 22 -0.20 2.24 -2.25
C LEU A 22 -1.41 2.50 -3.17
N TYR A 23 -2.54 2.92 -2.60
CA TYR A 23 -3.75 3.23 -3.37
C TYR A 23 -3.54 4.35 -4.39
N LEU A 24 -2.84 5.43 -4.00
CA LEU A 24 -2.51 6.52 -4.91
C LEU A 24 -1.61 6.04 -6.04
N ALA A 25 -0.58 5.24 -5.70
CA ALA A 25 0.35 4.70 -6.67
C ALA A 25 -0.36 3.78 -7.69
N ILE A 26 -1.30 2.94 -7.25
CA ILE A 26 -2.13 2.09 -8.13
C ILE A 26 -3.05 2.92 -9.03
N ARG A 27 -3.72 3.93 -8.47
CA ARG A 27 -4.61 4.81 -9.25
C ARG A 27 -3.88 5.47 -10.41
N ASP A 28 -2.62 5.82 -10.19
CA ASP A 28 -1.77 6.51 -11.15
C ASP A 28 -1.07 5.51 -12.11
N ASN A 29 -1.10 4.19 -11.81
CA ASN A 29 -0.54 3.09 -12.61
C ASN A 29 -1.58 1.96 -12.82
N LYS A 30 -2.58 2.20 -13.67
CA LYS A 30 -3.79 1.36 -13.76
C LYS A 30 -3.63 -0.04 -14.35
N ASP A 31 -2.50 -0.33 -15.01
CA ASP A 31 -2.35 -1.53 -15.84
C ASP A 31 -1.12 -2.39 -15.46
N THR A 32 -0.65 -2.28 -14.20
CA THR A 32 0.54 -3.02 -13.75
C THR A 32 0.28 -3.82 -12.47
N ASP A 33 0.71 -5.08 -12.48
CA ASP A 33 0.70 -5.95 -11.30
C ASP A 33 1.82 -5.60 -10.30
N THR A 34 2.73 -4.71 -10.70
CA THR A 34 3.84 -4.22 -9.89
C THR A 34 3.70 -2.73 -9.61
N ILE A 35 4.19 -2.33 -8.44
CA ILE A 35 4.17 -0.93 -8.02
C ILE A 35 5.46 -0.54 -7.32
N LEU A 36 5.96 0.65 -7.64
CA LEU A 36 7.11 1.25 -7.00
C LEU A 36 6.69 1.90 -5.68
N MET A 37 7.21 1.38 -4.56
CA MET A 37 6.97 1.87 -3.20
C MET A 37 8.31 2.23 -2.57
N SER A 38 8.82 3.42 -2.91
CA SER A 38 9.99 4.01 -2.24
C SER A 38 9.57 5.16 -1.33
N PHE A 39 10.17 5.26 -0.15
CA PHE A 39 9.91 6.39 0.75
C PHE A 39 10.28 7.74 0.11
N ASP A 40 11.35 7.77 -0.69
CA ASP A 40 11.91 9.01 -1.21
C ASP A 40 11.02 9.65 -2.30
N ILE A 41 10.06 8.90 -2.85
CA ILE A 41 9.07 9.40 -3.81
C ILE A 41 7.70 9.68 -3.16
N VAL A 42 7.58 9.51 -1.84
CA VAL A 42 6.32 9.79 -1.13
C VAL A 42 6.09 11.29 -1.07
N ASP A 43 4.97 11.73 -1.65
CA ASP A 43 4.48 13.10 -1.51
C ASP A 43 4.04 13.37 -0.06
N GLN A 44 4.88 14.15 0.64
CA GLN A 44 4.65 14.52 2.05
C GLN A 44 3.54 15.57 2.24
N ASP A 45 3.12 16.26 1.18
CA ASP A 45 2.00 17.20 1.22
C ASP A 45 0.66 16.44 1.17
N ILE A 46 0.63 15.27 0.52
CA ILE A 46 -0.56 14.39 0.46
C ILE A 46 -0.62 13.42 1.63
N VAL A 47 0.50 12.80 2.00
CA VAL A 47 0.59 11.82 3.10
C VAL A 47 1.81 12.10 3.97
N LYS A 48 1.62 12.90 5.03
CA LYS A 48 2.66 13.15 6.02
C LYS A 48 3.01 11.90 6.84
N ILE A 49 4.21 11.37 6.65
CA ILE A 49 4.68 10.14 7.29
C ILE A 49 6.19 10.15 7.51
N SER A 50 6.66 9.70 8.68
CA SER A 50 8.09 9.54 8.94
C SER A 50 8.63 8.27 8.29
N ARG A 51 9.95 8.24 8.03
CA ARG A 51 10.63 7.07 7.46
C ARG A 51 10.39 5.80 8.29
N THR A 52 10.50 5.88 9.62
CA THR A 52 10.24 4.74 10.51
C THR A 52 8.80 4.24 10.43
N THR A 53 7.83 5.15 10.40
CA THR A 53 6.40 4.80 10.28
C THR A 53 6.10 4.19 8.91
N TYR A 54 6.74 4.68 7.85
CA TYR A 54 6.64 4.13 6.50
C TYR A 54 7.09 2.66 6.47
N PHE A 55 8.32 2.36 6.92
CA PHE A 55 8.83 0.99 6.89
C PHE A 55 8.03 0.03 7.78
N LYS A 56 7.54 0.49 8.94
CA LYS A 56 6.62 -0.29 9.77
C LYS A 56 5.32 -0.61 9.02
N GLY A 57 4.75 0.36 8.31
CA GLY A 57 3.54 0.16 7.52
C GLY A 57 3.78 -0.77 6.32
N MET A 58 4.90 -0.63 5.61
CA MET A 58 5.29 -1.53 4.51
C MET A 58 5.39 -2.98 4.98
N LYS A 59 6.07 -3.22 6.11
CA LYS A 59 6.14 -4.55 6.73
C LYS A 59 4.76 -5.10 7.07
N GLU A 60 3.89 -4.28 7.66
CA GLU A 60 2.52 -4.70 7.98
C GLU A 60 1.71 -5.08 6.73
N LEU A 61 1.84 -4.32 5.64
CA LEU A 61 1.17 -4.61 4.37
C LEU A 61 1.67 -5.93 3.77
N ALA A 62 2.97 -6.21 3.85
CA ALA A 62 3.56 -7.46 3.40
C ALA A 62 3.12 -8.65 4.27
N ASP A 63 3.20 -8.51 5.60
CA ASP A 63 2.78 -9.55 6.57
C ASP A 63 1.29 -9.91 6.39
N LYS A 64 0.47 -8.93 6.01
CA LYS A 64 -0.98 -9.10 5.72
C LYS A 64 -1.29 -9.43 4.26
N LYS A 65 -0.27 -9.65 3.43
CA LYS A 65 -0.39 -10.08 2.03
C LYS A 65 -1.12 -9.10 1.10
N PHE A 66 -1.13 -7.81 1.43
CA PHE A 66 -1.58 -6.76 0.50
C PHE A 66 -0.57 -6.59 -0.65
N ILE A 67 0.71 -6.75 -0.33
CA ILE A 67 1.83 -6.66 -1.27
C ILE A 67 2.78 -7.84 -1.07
N ALA A 68 3.54 -8.17 -2.10
CA ALA A 68 4.64 -9.12 -2.05
C ALA A 68 5.91 -8.53 -2.67
N GLU A 69 7.08 -8.86 -2.12
CA GLU A 69 8.36 -8.37 -2.63
C GLU A 69 8.66 -8.94 -4.03
N THR A 70 9.28 -8.12 -4.88
CA THR A 70 9.84 -8.57 -6.16
C THR A 70 11.36 -8.74 -6.05
N MET A 71 12.00 -9.23 -7.12
CA MET A 71 13.47 -9.24 -7.20
C MET A 71 14.07 -7.84 -7.38
N ILE A 72 13.26 -6.83 -7.71
CA ILE A 72 13.69 -5.45 -7.91
C ILE A 72 13.39 -4.66 -6.65
N GLN A 73 14.40 -3.96 -6.12
CA GLN A 73 14.25 -3.17 -4.90
C GLN A 73 13.13 -2.13 -5.04
N ASN A 74 12.36 -1.96 -3.97
CA ASN A 74 11.20 -1.06 -3.88
C ASN A 74 10.04 -1.37 -4.84
N TYR A 75 10.14 -2.40 -5.69
CA TYR A 75 9.02 -2.88 -6.48
C TYR A 75 8.33 -4.03 -5.77
N TYR A 76 7.00 -3.97 -5.74
CA TYR A 76 6.16 -4.95 -5.08
C TYR A 76 5.06 -5.41 -6.01
N PHE A 77 4.73 -6.70 -5.95
CA PHE A 77 3.51 -7.23 -6.55
C PHE A 77 2.31 -6.84 -5.69
N ILE A 78 1.22 -6.43 -6.34
CA ILE A 78 -0.03 -6.12 -5.66
C ILE A 78 -0.89 -7.38 -5.65
N ASN A 79 -1.52 -7.67 -4.51
CA ASN A 79 -2.49 -8.76 -4.46
C ASN A 79 -3.88 -8.26 -4.96
N PRO A 80 -4.37 -8.76 -6.12
CA PRO A 80 -5.59 -8.27 -6.75
C PRO A 80 -6.87 -8.56 -5.93
N ASP A 81 -6.86 -9.57 -5.06
CA ASP A 81 -7.99 -9.91 -4.18
C ASP A 81 -8.38 -8.74 -3.27
N TYR A 82 -7.43 -7.86 -2.96
CA TYR A 82 -7.65 -6.66 -2.15
C TYR A 82 -8.01 -5.42 -2.98
N MET A 83 -7.70 -5.40 -4.28
CA MET A 83 -7.94 -4.25 -5.16
C MET A 83 -9.40 -4.16 -5.62
N LEU A 84 -10.03 -5.31 -5.92
CA LEU A 84 -11.43 -5.41 -6.35
C LEU A 84 -12.43 -4.90 -5.30
N MET A 85 -11.99 -4.70 -4.06
CA MET A 85 -12.82 -4.24 -2.95
C MET A 85 -12.89 -2.72 -2.78
N VAL A 86 -12.03 -1.94 -3.45
CA VAL A 86 -11.92 -0.48 -3.28
C VAL A 86 -12.56 0.31 -4.44
N ILE A 87 -12.93 -0.36 -5.54
CA ILE A 87 -13.42 0.29 -6.79
C ILE A 87 -14.92 0.01 -7.07
N VAL A 88 -15.68 -0.55 -6.13
CA VAL A 88 -17.14 -0.76 -6.29
C VAL A 88 -17.96 -0.10 -5.20
#